data_AF-A0A2C1JSN2-F1
#
_entry.id   AF-A0A2C1JSN2-F1
#
_cell.length_a   1.000
_cell.length_b   1.000
_cell.length_c   1.000
_cell.angle_alpha   90.00
_cell.angle_beta   90.00
_cell.angle_gamma   90.00
#
_symmetry.space_group_name_H-M   'P 1'
#
loop_
_entity.id
_entity.type
_entity.pdbx_description
1 polymer ?
#
loop_
_entity_poly.entity_id
_entity_poly.type
_entity_poly.pdbx_seq_one_letter_code
_entity_poly.pdbx_strand_id
1 'polypeptide(L)'
;MKNTLSKVALSAMLVGSSFAPLTVTNEVSAASVQSLPKQEAKEVWVEGPHVDELGREYPNIKDYNVGFQTKSAEKGTLILEVRRNQFCAGCWENYRITNSNIIADYSKVPVGVNGNKARTATSASLTDLINTNSKEDYYVRLVGHINTITANQTYYLNMMGADDPDSYNFKAYFYPNIDLTKMSKSDRNQYVVNGKDTLELIPKSNVTHIGRVLIKGTNQVLYNPQGKVHRILRQNEGLRVYEVQNDRYQVGGGYYVMKSKDTLYYYGHIYSNEKGYKYMAIYNPSNELFKNFEPMQTSRVYGITERGLYNVGGGYYVIPASHISLER
;
A
#
# COMPACT_ATOMS: atom_id res chain seq x y z
N MET A 1 39.17 2.90 69.69
CA MET A 1 38.99 2.39 68.31
C MET A 1 38.16 3.40 67.54
N LYS A 2 38.75 4.11 66.57
CA LYS A 2 38.08 5.15 65.78
C LYS A 2 37.75 4.54 64.41
N ASN A 3 36.47 4.53 64.05
CA ASN A 3 35.98 4.12 62.73
C ASN A 3 36.07 5.30 61.75
N THR A 4 36.77 5.08 60.64
CA THR A 4 36.90 5.99 59.51
C THR A 4 35.81 5.69 58.49
N LEU A 5 34.87 6.63 58.29
CA LEU A 5 33.94 6.65 57.16
C LEU A 5 34.69 7.12 55.91
N SER A 6 34.75 6.27 54.89
CA SER A 6 35.20 6.66 53.55
C SER A 6 34.00 7.15 52.73
N LYS A 7 34.01 8.43 52.35
CA LYS A 7 33.06 9.02 51.38
C LYS A 7 33.71 8.94 50.00
N VAL A 8 33.14 8.13 49.10
CA VAL A 8 33.48 8.17 47.67
C VAL A 8 32.54 9.17 47.01
N ALA A 9 33.10 10.29 46.56
CA ALA A 9 32.42 11.26 45.71
C ALA A 9 32.47 10.77 44.25
N LEU A 10 31.30 10.61 43.63
CA LEU A 10 31.18 10.27 42.21
C LEU A 10 31.12 11.59 41.42
N SER A 11 32.16 11.87 40.66
CA SER A 11 32.27 13.05 39.79
C SER A 11 31.29 12.99 38.62
N ALA A 12 30.50 14.05 38.49
CA ALA A 12 29.72 14.34 37.28
C ALA A 12 30.64 15.02 36.24
N MET A 13 30.86 14.36 35.10
CA MET A 13 31.35 15.02 33.89
C MET A 13 30.40 14.68 32.73
N LEU A 14 29.59 15.67 32.35
CA LEU A 14 28.85 15.70 31.08
C LEU A 14 29.34 16.92 30.33
N VAL A 15 30.33 16.70 29.46
CA VAL A 15 30.84 17.68 28.52
C VAL A 15 29.81 17.86 27.41
N GLY A 16 29.20 19.04 27.36
CA GLY A 16 28.33 19.45 26.27
C GLY A 16 29.17 19.83 25.04
N SER A 17 29.10 19.03 23.98
CA SER A 17 29.52 19.43 22.65
C SER A 17 28.33 20.08 21.94
N SER A 18 28.48 21.36 21.60
CA SER A 18 27.56 22.12 20.77
C SER A 18 27.68 21.67 19.31
N PHE A 19 26.66 20.99 18.80
CA PHE A 19 26.52 20.74 17.37
C PHE A 19 25.98 22.00 16.69
N ALA A 20 26.73 22.56 15.75
CA ALA A 20 26.24 23.60 14.86
C ALA A 20 25.23 22.99 13.86
N PRO A 21 24.05 23.61 13.66
CA PRO A 21 23.07 23.10 12.71
C PRO A 21 23.54 23.38 11.26
N LEU A 22 23.75 22.31 10.50
CA LEU A 22 23.89 22.35 9.04
C LEU A 22 22.58 22.84 8.43
N THR A 23 22.64 24.00 7.77
CA THR A 23 21.52 24.56 7.00
C THR A 23 21.50 23.89 5.63
N VAL A 24 20.66 22.88 5.46
CA VAL A 24 20.38 22.28 4.15
C VAL A 24 19.12 22.93 3.59
N THR A 25 19.29 23.94 2.73
CA THR A 25 18.19 24.51 1.94
C THR A 25 18.02 23.70 0.67
N ASN A 26 17.22 22.64 0.73
CA ASN A 26 16.66 21.99 -0.46
C ASN A 26 15.15 22.21 -0.42
N GLU A 27 14.70 23.31 -1.01
CA GLU A 27 13.30 23.46 -1.42
C GLU A 27 13.05 22.55 -2.62
N VAL A 28 12.79 21.27 -2.36
CA VAL A 28 12.09 20.43 -3.31
C VAL A 28 10.62 20.59 -2.98
N SER A 29 9.93 21.45 -3.74
CA SER A 29 8.48 21.51 -3.70
C SER A 29 7.94 20.11 -4.02
N ALA A 30 7.44 19.42 -2.99
CA ALA A 30 6.72 18.17 -3.17
C ALA A 30 5.49 18.49 -4.02
N ALA A 31 5.57 18.21 -5.32
CA ALA A 31 4.43 18.31 -6.21
C ALA A 31 3.36 17.37 -5.64
N SER A 32 2.26 17.95 -5.15
CA SER A 32 1.09 17.18 -4.79
C SER A 32 0.68 16.42 -6.05
N VAL A 33 0.74 15.09 -5.98
CA VAL A 33 0.29 14.23 -7.08
C VAL A 33 -1.22 14.44 -7.17
N GLN A 34 -1.62 15.38 -8.02
CA GLN A 34 -3.01 15.67 -8.31
C GLN A 34 -3.56 14.44 -9.00
N SER A 35 -4.26 13.59 -8.25
CA SER A 35 -4.83 12.37 -8.80
C SER A 35 -5.80 12.76 -9.91
N LEU A 36 -5.63 12.20 -11.09
CA LEU A 36 -6.49 12.49 -12.23
C LEU A 36 -7.85 11.79 -12.02
N PRO A 37 -8.97 12.41 -12.42
CA PRO A 37 -10.28 11.78 -12.33
C PRO A 37 -10.32 10.49 -13.15
N LYS A 38 -11.06 9.48 -12.69
CA LYS A 38 -11.36 8.30 -13.50
C LYS A 38 -12.05 8.73 -14.79
N GLN A 39 -11.70 8.09 -15.89
CA GLN A 39 -12.28 8.36 -17.20
C GLN A 39 -13.16 7.17 -17.57
N GLU A 40 -14.39 7.40 -18.01
CA GLU A 40 -15.18 6.33 -18.63
C GLU A 40 -14.53 5.93 -19.95
N ALA A 41 -14.28 4.63 -20.12
CA ALA A 41 -13.80 4.07 -21.38
C ALA A 41 -15.00 3.74 -22.26
N LYS A 42 -14.93 4.12 -23.54
CA LYS A 42 -16.02 3.89 -24.49
C LYS A 42 -15.96 2.45 -24.98
N GLU A 43 -17.06 1.73 -24.86
CA GLU A 43 -17.23 0.41 -25.45
C GLU A 43 -17.28 0.50 -26.99
N VAL A 44 -16.55 -0.39 -27.66
CA VAL A 44 -16.45 -0.47 -29.12
C VAL A 44 -16.54 -1.93 -29.52
N TRP A 45 -17.57 -2.29 -30.28
CA TRP A 45 -17.70 -3.62 -30.88
C TRP A 45 -17.10 -3.64 -32.27
N VAL A 46 -16.35 -4.71 -32.56
CA VAL A 46 -15.90 -5.04 -33.91
C VAL A 46 -16.55 -6.35 -34.30
N GLU A 47 -17.11 -6.38 -35.50
CA GLU A 47 -17.70 -7.54 -36.13
C GLU A 47 -16.88 -7.92 -37.36
N GLY A 48 -16.73 -9.20 -37.64
CA GLY A 48 -16.13 -9.68 -38.88
C GLY A 48 -16.22 -11.20 -39.01
N PRO A 49 -15.62 -11.76 -40.07
CA PRO A 49 -15.63 -13.19 -40.31
C PRO A 49 -14.83 -13.92 -39.22
N HIS A 50 -15.35 -15.09 -38.81
CA HIS A 50 -14.67 -15.99 -37.89
C HIS A 50 -13.36 -16.47 -38.51
N VAL A 51 -12.28 -16.42 -37.74
CA VAL A 51 -11.01 -17.02 -38.14
C VAL A 51 -10.55 -18.01 -37.10
N ASP A 52 -10.36 -19.26 -37.53
CA ASP A 52 -9.91 -20.31 -36.63
C ASP A 52 -8.42 -20.20 -36.26
N GLU A 53 -7.95 -21.08 -35.38
CA GLU A 53 -6.55 -21.13 -34.94
C GLU A 53 -5.57 -21.37 -36.11
N LEU A 54 -6.03 -21.99 -37.19
CA LEU A 54 -5.27 -22.24 -38.42
C LEU A 54 -5.27 -21.05 -39.37
N GLY A 55 -6.06 -20.00 -39.11
CA GLY A 55 -6.12 -18.80 -39.93
C GLY A 55 -7.06 -18.93 -41.12
N ARG A 56 -7.92 -19.96 -41.12
CA ARG A 56 -8.94 -20.15 -42.13
C ARG A 56 -10.11 -19.23 -41.80
N GLU A 57 -10.49 -18.43 -42.78
CA GLU A 57 -11.60 -17.50 -42.66
C GLU A 57 -12.91 -18.19 -43.05
N TYR A 58 -13.94 -17.98 -42.23
CA TYR A 58 -15.28 -18.50 -42.42
C TYR A 58 -16.24 -17.31 -42.62
N PRO A 59 -16.38 -16.78 -43.84
CA PRO A 59 -17.09 -15.52 -44.08
C PRO A 59 -18.59 -15.55 -43.75
N ASN A 60 -19.17 -16.75 -43.64
CA ASN A 60 -20.57 -16.94 -43.29
C ASN A 60 -20.80 -17.05 -41.77
N ILE A 61 -19.73 -17.02 -40.97
CA ILE A 61 -19.77 -17.04 -39.50
C ILE A 61 -19.24 -15.70 -39.03
N LYS A 62 -20.04 -14.99 -38.24
CA LYS A 62 -19.68 -13.68 -37.69
C LYS A 62 -19.16 -13.85 -36.27
N ASP A 63 -17.95 -13.38 -36.04
CA ASP A 63 -17.39 -13.21 -34.70
C ASP A 63 -17.49 -11.74 -34.29
N TYR A 64 -17.66 -11.53 -32.99
CA TYR A 64 -17.59 -10.21 -32.39
C TYR A 64 -16.41 -10.14 -31.43
N ASN A 65 -15.92 -8.92 -31.23
CA ASN A 65 -14.95 -8.68 -30.19
C ASN A 65 -15.17 -7.29 -29.58
N VAL A 66 -15.33 -7.25 -28.26
CA VAL A 66 -15.51 -6.01 -27.52
C VAL A 66 -14.17 -5.38 -27.17
N GLY A 67 -14.06 -4.08 -27.40
CA GLY A 67 -12.93 -3.26 -27.01
C GLY A 67 -13.35 -2.04 -26.21
N PHE A 68 -12.38 -1.47 -25.50
CA PHE A 68 -12.58 -0.32 -24.62
C PHE A 68 -11.59 0.77 -25.01
N GLN A 69 -12.12 1.86 -25.55
CA GLN A 69 -11.34 3.02 -25.99
C GLN A 69 -11.13 3.99 -24.84
N THR A 70 -9.88 4.35 -24.58
CA THR A 70 -9.50 5.33 -23.56
C THR A 70 -9.18 6.68 -24.20
N LYS A 71 -9.51 7.79 -23.52
CA LYS A 71 -9.18 9.15 -24.01
C LYS A 71 -7.77 9.59 -23.63
N SER A 72 -7.19 8.98 -22.59
CA SER A 72 -5.87 9.35 -22.08
C SER A 72 -4.74 8.88 -23.00
N ALA A 73 -3.69 9.69 -23.08
CA ALA A 73 -2.40 9.33 -23.68
C ALA A 73 -1.39 8.76 -22.64
N GLU A 74 -1.81 8.66 -21.38
CA GLU A 74 -0.93 8.31 -20.26
C GLU A 74 -1.10 6.84 -19.87
N LYS A 75 -0.01 6.19 -19.43
CA LYS A 75 -0.07 4.86 -18.81
C LYS A 75 -1.05 4.85 -17.64
N GLY A 76 -1.69 3.72 -17.37
CA GLY A 76 -2.70 3.68 -16.30
C GLY A 76 -3.36 2.32 -16.14
N THR A 77 -4.40 2.25 -15.33
CA THR A 77 -5.17 1.03 -15.14
C THR A 77 -6.50 1.10 -15.87
N LEU A 78 -6.77 0.10 -16.71
CA LEU A 78 -8.09 -0.19 -17.23
C LEU A 78 -8.80 -1.15 -16.26
N ILE A 79 -9.98 -0.76 -15.79
CA ILE A 79 -10.88 -1.59 -15.00
C ILE A 79 -12.10 -1.90 -15.83
N LEU A 80 -12.47 -3.16 -15.88
CA LEU A 80 -13.71 -3.62 -16.49
C LEU A 80 -14.55 -4.38 -15.46
N GLU A 81 -15.76 -3.89 -15.20
CA GLU A 81 -16.77 -4.61 -14.42
C GLU A 81 -17.70 -5.35 -15.37
N VAL A 82 -17.70 -6.68 -15.27
CA VAL A 82 -18.45 -7.61 -16.11
C VAL A 82 -19.59 -8.20 -15.29
N ARG A 83 -20.82 -8.03 -15.79
CA ARG A 83 -22.02 -8.63 -15.21
C ARG A 83 -22.64 -9.58 -16.22
N ARG A 84 -23.12 -10.75 -15.77
CA ARG A 84 -23.87 -11.67 -16.62
C ARG A 84 -25.12 -11.00 -17.18
N ASN A 85 -25.35 -11.20 -18.46
CA ASN A 85 -26.64 -11.00 -19.10
C ASN A 85 -27.20 -12.36 -19.55
N GLN A 86 -26.92 -12.80 -20.77
CA GLN A 86 -27.37 -14.09 -21.30
C GLN A 86 -26.33 -15.23 -21.20
N PHE A 87 -25.10 -14.93 -20.75
CA PHE A 87 -24.02 -15.93 -20.70
C PHE A 87 -24.41 -17.19 -19.90
N CYS A 88 -23.89 -18.35 -20.32
CA CYS A 88 -24.29 -19.66 -19.81
C CYS A 88 -24.34 -19.70 -18.28
N ALA A 89 -25.54 -19.95 -17.74
CA ALA A 89 -25.82 -19.84 -16.31
C ALA A 89 -24.90 -20.76 -15.47
N GLY A 90 -24.64 -21.99 -15.94
CA GLY A 90 -23.72 -22.91 -15.27
C GLY A 90 -22.27 -22.41 -15.26
N CYS A 91 -21.81 -21.79 -16.35
CA CYS A 91 -20.45 -21.25 -16.45
C CYS A 91 -20.23 -20.07 -15.51
N TRP A 92 -21.19 -19.13 -15.48
CA TRP A 92 -21.14 -17.97 -14.59
C TRP A 92 -21.20 -18.36 -13.13
N GLU A 93 -22.08 -19.30 -12.81
CA GLU A 93 -22.24 -19.80 -11.44
C GLU A 93 -21.01 -20.58 -10.97
N ASN A 94 -20.36 -21.33 -11.87
CA ASN A 94 -19.09 -21.97 -11.58
C ASN A 94 -18.04 -20.94 -11.18
N TYR A 95 -17.85 -19.86 -11.95
CA TYR A 95 -16.92 -18.79 -11.58
C TYR A 95 -17.19 -18.22 -10.19
N ARG A 96 -18.48 -18.01 -9.85
CA ARG A 96 -18.90 -17.48 -8.56
C ARG A 96 -18.57 -18.42 -7.39
N ILE A 97 -18.86 -19.72 -7.53
CA ILE A 97 -18.77 -20.69 -6.43
C ILE A 97 -17.35 -21.25 -6.28
N THR A 98 -16.69 -21.61 -7.37
CA THR A 98 -15.38 -22.27 -7.30
C THR A 98 -14.23 -21.30 -7.07
N ASN A 99 -14.49 -19.99 -7.13
CA ASN A 99 -13.48 -18.94 -7.12
C ASN A 99 -12.40 -19.21 -8.19
N SER A 100 -12.80 -19.81 -9.32
CA SER A 100 -11.89 -20.11 -10.42
C SER A 100 -11.32 -18.82 -11.02
N ASN A 101 -10.03 -18.87 -11.37
CA ASN A 101 -9.40 -17.78 -12.10
C ASN A 101 -10.05 -17.63 -13.47
N ILE A 102 -10.71 -16.51 -13.71
CA ILE A 102 -11.13 -16.11 -15.05
C ILE A 102 -9.88 -15.60 -15.76
N ILE A 103 -9.50 -16.29 -16.83
CA ILE A 103 -8.42 -15.87 -17.70
C ILE A 103 -8.99 -14.79 -18.60
N ALA A 104 -8.47 -13.58 -18.45
CA ALA A 104 -8.77 -12.47 -19.33
C ALA A 104 -7.49 -11.70 -19.65
N ASP A 105 -7.36 -11.25 -20.89
CA ASP A 105 -6.28 -10.37 -21.31
C ASP A 105 -6.79 -9.26 -22.22
N TYR A 106 -5.94 -8.25 -22.43
CA TYR A 106 -6.20 -7.13 -23.32
C TYR A 106 -5.22 -7.13 -24.47
N SER A 107 -5.72 -6.84 -25.66
CA SER A 107 -4.95 -6.74 -26.90
C SER A 107 -5.20 -5.41 -27.62
N LYS A 108 -4.28 -4.99 -28.49
CA LYS A 108 -4.42 -3.74 -29.28
C LYS A 108 -5.18 -3.92 -30.59
N VAL A 109 -5.42 -5.17 -30.98
CA VAL A 109 -6.12 -5.57 -32.19
C VAL A 109 -7.24 -6.53 -31.81
N PRO A 110 -8.40 -6.52 -32.48
CA PRO A 110 -9.46 -7.46 -32.19
C PRO A 110 -8.98 -8.89 -32.43
N VAL A 111 -9.24 -9.79 -31.48
CA VAL A 111 -8.83 -11.20 -31.55
C VAL A 111 -9.99 -12.02 -32.13
N GLY A 112 -9.68 -12.99 -32.98
CA GLY A 112 -10.68 -13.87 -33.61
C GLY A 112 -11.38 -13.27 -34.83
N VAL A 113 -11.29 -11.94 -34.99
CA VAL A 113 -11.90 -11.20 -36.09
C VAL A 113 -10.85 -10.81 -37.14
N ASN A 114 -11.17 -10.95 -38.43
CA ASN A 114 -10.35 -10.48 -39.56
C ASN A 114 -8.91 -11.04 -39.62
N GLY A 115 -8.71 -12.31 -39.26
CA GLY A 115 -7.42 -12.97 -39.45
C GLY A 115 -6.34 -12.63 -38.43
N ASN A 116 -6.66 -11.82 -37.42
CA ASN A 116 -5.72 -11.44 -36.37
C ASN A 116 -5.44 -12.62 -35.43
N LYS A 117 -4.34 -13.32 -35.71
CA LYS A 117 -3.80 -14.34 -34.82
C LYS A 117 -3.00 -13.68 -33.69
N ALA A 118 -3.24 -14.23 -32.50
CA ALA A 118 -2.38 -14.17 -31.33
C ALA A 118 -2.64 -13.08 -30.28
N ARG A 119 -2.76 -13.64 -29.07
CA ARG A 119 -2.73 -13.06 -27.74
C ARG A 119 -1.38 -12.42 -27.44
N THR A 120 -1.01 -11.34 -28.13
CA THR A 120 0.03 -10.47 -27.56
C THR A 120 -0.63 -9.69 -26.43
N ALA A 121 -0.82 -10.38 -25.29
CA ALA A 121 -1.40 -9.80 -24.09
C ALA A 121 -0.56 -8.56 -23.74
N THR A 122 -1.18 -7.39 -23.87
CA THR A 122 -0.49 -6.12 -23.63
C THR A 122 -0.37 -5.80 -22.14
N SER A 123 -1.05 -6.57 -21.30
CA SER A 123 -1.02 -6.42 -19.84
C SER A 123 -1.46 -7.71 -19.15
N ALA A 124 -0.89 -7.96 -17.98
CA ALA A 124 -1.46 -8.90 -17.03
C ALA A 124 -2.76 -8.32 -16.46
N SER A 125 -3.84 -9.11 -16.50
CA SER A 125 -5.10 -8.78 -15.86
C SER A 125 -5.18 -9.50 -14.51
N LEU A 126 -5.47 -8.76 -13.44
CA LEU A 126 -5.97 -9.37 -12.21
C LEU A 126 -7.49 -9.53 -12.32
N THR A 127 -8.01 -10.59 -11.69
CA THR A 127 -9.44 -10.88 -11.63
C THR A 127 -9.91 -10.79 -10.18
N ASP A 128 -10.81 -9.85 -9.90
CA ASP A 128 -11.49 -9.74 -8.62
C ASP A 128 -12.93 -10.25 -8.75
N LEU A 129 -13.26 -11.31 -8.01
CA LEU A 129 -14.64 -11.74 -7.85
C LEU A 129 -15.32 -10.90 -6.76
N ILE A 130 -16.36 -10.15 -7.11
CA ILE A 130 -17.05 -9.23 -6.19
C ILE A 130 -18.46 -9.73 -5.88
N ASN A 131 -18.85 -9.66 -4.61
CA ASN A 131 -20.16 -10.11 -4.12
C ASN A 131 -20.45 -11.59 -4.43
N THR A 132 -19.47 -12.47 -4.28
CA THR A 132 -19.61 -13.92 -4.58
C THR A 132 -20.74 -14.61 -3.81
N ASN A 133 -21.23 -14.04 -2.72
CA ASN A 133 -22.32 -14.58 -1.92
C ASN A 133 -23.72 -14.21 -2.47
N SER A 134 -23.83 -13.28 -3.42
CA SER A 134 -25.08 -12.86 -4.06
C SER A 134 -25.11 -13.34 -5.51
N LYS A 135 -26.18 -14.00 -5.95
CA LYS A 135 -26.28 -14.43 -7.35
C LYS A 135 -26.66 -13.26 -8.27
N GLU A 136 -27.42 -12.32 -7.72
CA GLU A 136 -27.99 -11.15 -8.38
C GLU A 136 -26.96 -10.02 -8.50
N ASP A 137 -26.14 -9.82 -7.46
CA ASP A 137 -25.18 -8.72 -7.40
C ASP A 137 -23.73 -9.15 -7.69
N TYR A 138 -23.49 -10.41 -7.99
CA TYR A 138 -22.16 -10.90 -8.35
C TYR A 138 -21.70 -10.29 -9.68
N TYR A 139 -20.45 -9.84 -9.68
CA TYR A 139 -19.78 -9.38 -10.88
C TYR A 139 -18.29 -9.68 -10.81
N VAL A 140 -17.69 -9.74 -11.99
CA VAL A 140 -16.25 -9.93 -12.15
C VAL A 140 -15.66 -8.57 -12.44
N ARG A 141 -14.58 -8.21 -11.74
CA ARG A 141 -13.79 -7.04 -12.07
C ARG A 141 -12.44 -7.47 -12.61
N LEU A 142 -12.18 -7.13 -13.86
CA LEU A 142 -10.88 -7.30 -14.51
C LEU A 142 -10.07 -6.01 -14.38
N VAL A 143 -8.78 -6.15 -14.08
CA VAL A 143 -7.90 -5.03 -13.77
C VAL A 143 -6.59 -5.19 -14.54
N GLY A 144 -6.41 -4.43 -15.61
CA GLY A 144 -5.21 -4.45 -16.44
C GLY A 144 -4.40 -3.17 -16.33
N HIS A 145 -3.08 -3.27 -16.08
CA HIS A 145 -2.19 -2.11 -16.18
C HIS A 145 -1.64 -1.95 -17.59
N ILE A 146 -1.97 -0.84 -18.23
CA ILE A 146 -1.57 -0.54 -19.59
C ILE A 146 -0.31 0.33 -19.56
N ASN A 147 0.82 -0.26 -19.97
CA ASN A 147 2.13 0.38 -19.97
C ASN A 147 2.44 1.17 -21.25
N THR A 148 1.77 0.86 -22.36
CA THR A 148 1.97 1.52 -23.65
C THR A 148 0.64 2.02 -24.21
N ILE A 149 0.47 3.34 -24.29
CA ILE A 149 -0.75 3.98 -24.74
C ILE A 149 -0.47 4.87 -25.94
N THR A 150 -1.40 4.81 -26.89
CA THR A 150 -1.62 5.87 -27.89
C THR A 150 -2.96 6.50 -27.54
N ALA A 151 -3.10 7.83 -27.66
CA ALA A 151 -4.39 8.48 -27.42
C ALA A 151 -5.48 7.84 -28.29
N ASN A 152 -6.67 7.61 -27.73
CA ASN A 152 -7.79 6.96 -28.40
C ASN A 152 -7.53 5.50 -28.83
N GLN A 153 -6.55 4.82 -28.23
CA GLN A 153 -6.33 3.39 -28.43
C GLN A 153 -7.51 2.59 -27.86
N THR A 154 -7.99 1.63 -28.65
CA THR A 154 -8.95 0.61 -28.21
C THR A 154 -8.20 -0.60 -27.68
N TYR A 155 -8.59 -1.06 -26.48
CA TYR A 155 -8.08 -2.29 -25.87
C TYR A 155 -9.15 -3.36 -25.91
N TYR A 156 -8.89 -4.41 -26.70
CA TYR A 156 -9.81 -5.49 -26.98
C TYR A 156 -9.72 -6.57 -25.91
N LEU A 157 -10.86 -6.93 -25.34
CA LEU A 157 -10.97 -7.96 -24.30
C LEU A 157 -10.96 -9.34 -24.94
N ASN A 158 -10.12 -10.20 -24.39
CA ASN A 158 -10.12 -11.62 -24.67
C ASN A 158 -10.54 -12.35 -23.39
N MET A 159 -11.79 -12.79 -23.37
CA MET A 159 -12.41 -13.52 -22.26
C MET A 159 -13.52 -14.40 -22.86
N MET A 160 -13.74 -15.59 -22.28
CA MET A 160 -14.82 -16.48 -22.72
C MET A 160 -16.17 -15.76 -22.69
N GLY A 161 -16.93 -15.81 -23.80
CA GLY A 161 -18.24 -15.17 -23.95
C GLY A 161 -18.21 -13.66 -24.22
N ALA A 162 -17.03 -13.03 -24.29
CA ALA A 162 -16.91 -11.61 -24.65
C ALA A 162 -17.09 -11.36 -26.16
N ASP A 163 -17.19 -12.43 -26.94
CA ASP A 163 -17.47 -12.51 -28.37
C ASP A 163 -18.98 -12.51 -28.69
N ASP A 164 -19.83 -12.43 -27.68
CA ASP A 164 -21.28 -12.32 -27.82
C ASP A 164 -21.76 -11.01 -27.13
N PRO A 165 -22.29 -10.04 -27.89
CA PRO A 165 -22.82 -8.78 -27.35
C PRO A 165 -23.92 -8.95 -26.30
N ASP A 166 -24.65 -10.06 -26.31
CA ASP A 166 -25.74 -10.31 -25.38
C ASP A 166 -25.28 -11.08 -24.13
N SER A 167 -24.06 -11.61 -24.11
CA SER A 167 -23.58 -12.44 -23.01
C SER A 167 -23.31 -11.65 -21.72
N TYR A 168 -22.80 -10.43 -21.83
CA TYR A 168 -22.40 -9.61 -20.68
C TYR A 168 -22.81 -8.15 -20.80
N ASN A 169 -22.99 -7.52 -19.64
CA ASN A 169 -22.99 -6.07 -19.49
C ASN A 169 -21.62 -5.60 -19.01
N PHE A 170 -21.08 -4.58 -19.66
CA PHE A 170 -19.77 -4.03 -19.35
C PHE A 170 -19.85 -2.61 -18.77
N LYS A 171 -19.00 -2.34 -17.77
CA LYS A 171 -18.67 -0.97 -17.36
C LYS A 171 -17.16 -0.82 -17.30
N ALA A 172 -16.62 0.08 -18.11
CA ALA A 172 -15.19 0.24 -18.26
C ALA A 172 -14.72 1.62 -17.79
N TYR A 173 -13.65 1.64 -17.00
CA TYR A 173 -13.05 2.85 -16.46
C TYR A 173 -11.54 2.82 -16.67
N PHE A 174 -10.96 3.94 -17.07
CA PHE A 174 -9.53 4.14 -17.15
C PHE A 174 -9.06 5.11 -16.07
N TYR A 175 -8.03 4.69 -15.35
CA TYR A 175 -7.39 5.47 -14.29
C TYR A 175 -5.99 5.85 -14.76
N PRO A 176 -5.80 7.06 -15.29
CA PRO A 176 -4.48 7.49 -15.77
C PRO A 176 -3.47 7.66 -14.63
N ASN A 177 -2.21 7.39 -14.95
CA ASN A 177 -1.04 7.50 -14.07
C ASN A 177 -1.08 6.67 -12.79
N ILE A 178 -1.93 5.64 -12.70
CA ILE A 178 -1.98 4.74 -11.56
C ILE A 178 -1.92 3.27 -11.99
N ASP A 179 -1.32 2.46 -11.14
CA ASP A 179 -1.20 1.02 -11.32
C ASP A 179 -1.91 0.31 -10.16
N LEU A 180 -3.22 0.11 -10.31
CA LEU A 180 -4.06 -0.55 -9.30
C LEU A 180 -3.79 -2.05 -9.20
N THR A 181 -2.98 -2.64 -10.10
CA THR A 181 -2.59 -4.05 -10.02
C THR A 181 -1.61 -4.30 -8.87
N LYS A 182 -0.91 -3.25 -8.41
CA LYS A 182 -0.01 -3.30 -7.25
C LYS A 182 -0.73 -3.18 -5.90
N MET A 183 -2.04 -2.91 -5.91
CA MET A 183 -2.85 -2.78 -4.70
C MET A 183 -3.42 -4.13 -4.25
N SER A 184 -3.70 -4.27 -2.95
CA SER A 184 -4.49 -5.40 -2.48
C SER A 184 -5.93 -5.29 -3.01
N LYS A 185 -6.63 -6.43 -3.13
CA LYS A 185 -8.04 -6.46 -3.55
C LYS A 185 -8.92 -5.53 -2.71
N SER A 186 -8.70 -5.48 -1.39
CA SER A 186 -9.44 -4.60 -0.49
C SER A 186 -9.24 -3.12 -0.80
N ASP A 187 -7.99 -2.67 -0.98
CA ASP A 187 -7.71 -1.25 -1.27
C ASP A 187 -8.23 -0.85 -2.63
N ARG A 188 -8.06 -1.73 -3.63
CA ARG A 188 -8.57 -1.49 -4.96
C ARG A 188 -10.09 -1.40 -4.97
N ASN A 189 -10.79 -2.24 -4.21
CA ASN A 189 -12.24 -2.14 -4.04
C ASN A 189 -12.64 -0.77 -3.47
N GLN A 190 -11.96 -0.32 -2.42
CA GLN A 190 -12.22 1.01 -1.83
C GLN A 190 -11.94 2.13 -2.84
N TYR A 191 -10.85 2.03 -3.61
CA TYR A 191 -10.51 2.97 -4.68
C TYR A 191 -11.64 3.12 -5.69
N VAL A 192 -12.17 1.99 -6.17
CA VAL A 192 -13.17 1.96 -7.24
C VAL A 192 -14.53 2.46 -6.75
N VAL A 193 -14.97 2.01 -5.57
CA VAL A 193 -16.32 2.31 -5.04
C VAL A 193 -16.44 3.77 -4.62
N ASN A 194 -15.46 4.28 -3.87
CA ASN A 194 -15.62 5.58 -3.23
C ASN A 194 -15.26 6.76 -4.14
N GLY A 195 -14.76 6.46 -5.36
CA GLY A 195 -14.10 7.49 -6.16
C GLY A 195 -12.94 8.09 -5.38
N LYS A 196 -12.31 9.11 -5.95
CA LYS A 196 -11.06 9.69 -5.48
C LYS A 196 -11.08 10.23 -4.03
N ASP A 197 -12.26 10.38 -3.43
CA ASP A 197 -12.47 11.23 -2.24
C ASP A 197 -12.32 10.55 -0.89
N THR A 198 -12.21 9.22 -0.81
CA THR A 198 -11.95 8.54 0.49
C THR A 198 -10.66 7.74 0.52
N LEU A 199 -9.82 7.84 -0.51
CA LEU A 199 -8.41 7.50 -0.35
C LEU A 199 -7.60 8.70 0.15
N GLU A 200 -8.24 9.56 0.93
CA GLU A 200 -7.55 10.26 2.00
C GLU A 200 -6.99 9.22 2.98
N LEU A 201 -5.84 8.66 2.64
CA LEU A 201 -4.76 8.30 3.57
C LEU A 201 -5.17 7.51 4.83
N ILE A 202 -6.28 6.77 4.84
CA ILE A 202 -6.58 5.84 5.94
C ILE A 202 -5.53 4.74 5.81
N PRO A 203 -4.59 4.60 6.77
CA PRO A 203 -3.70 3.46 6.76
C PRO A 203 -4.62 2.26 6.90
N LYS A 204 -4.45 1.26 6.04
CA LYS A 204 -5.17 -0.01 6.16
C LYS A 204 -5.25 -0.36 7.64
N SER A 205 -6.40 -0.85 8.08
CA SER A 205 -6.55 -1.51 9.38
C SER A 205 -5.52 -2.66 9.57
N ASN A 206 -4.83 -3.07 8.49
CA ASN A 206 -3.76 -4.06 8.46
C ASN A 206 -2.35 -3.47 8.20
N VAL A 207 -2.15 -2.14 8.13
CA VAL A 207 -0.79 -1.57 8.12
C VAL A 207 -0.30 -1.59 9.55
N THR A 208 0.64 -2.48 9.85
CA THR A 208 1.44 -2.36 11.06
C THR A 208 2.19 -1.03 10.98
N HIS A 209 1.96 -0.13 11.94
CA HIS A 209 2.74 1.10 12.04
C HIS A 209 4.23 0.76 12.17
N ILE A 210 5.09 1.61 11.62
CA ILE A 210 6.54 1.41 11.56
C ILE A 210 7.27 1.91 12.81
N GLY A 211 6.56 2.66 13.67
CA GLY A 211 7.05 3.14 14.94
C GLY A 211 6.09 4.12 15.59
N ARG A 212 6.60 4.96 16.48
CA ARG A 212 5.85 5.95 17.23
C ARG A 212 6.58 7.28 17.26
N VAL A 213 5.83 8.37 17.35
CA VAL A 213 6.36 9.70 17.64
C VAL A 213 5.86 10.14 19.02
N LEU A 214 6.80 10.46 19.91
CA LEU A 214 6.55 11.06 21.21
C LEU A 214 6.61 12.59 21.09
N ILE A 215 5.58 13.25 21.58
CA ILE A 215 5.51 14.71 21.65
C ILE A 215 6.20 15.17 22.92
N LYS A 216 7.27 15.97 22.80
CA LYS A 216 8.08 16.45 23.94
C LYS A 216 7.74 17.89 24.34
N GLY A 217 7.13 18.67 23.46
CA GLY A 217 6.70 20.06 23.71
C GLY A 217 5.18 20.20 23.85
N THR A 218 4.71 21.36 24.29
CA THR A 218 3.28 21.65 24.55
C THR A 218 2.54 22.24 23.35
N ASN A 219 3.26 22.70 22.32
CA ASN A 219 2.70 23.41 21.17
C ASN A 219 2.86 22.64 19.85
N GLN A 220 2.98 21.31 19.90
CA GLN A 220 3.05 20.51 18.68
C GLN A 220 1.67 20.39 18.05
N VAL A 221 1.62 20.53 16.73
CA VAL A 221 0.38 20.56 15.96
C VAL A 221 0.20 19.25 15.21
N LEU A 222 -1.01 18.70 15.29
CA LEU A 222 -1.49 17.68 14.37
C LEU A 222 -2.16 18.37 13.19
N TYR A 223 -1.64 18.14 12.00
CA TYR A 223 -2.21 18.66 10.76
C TYR A 223 -3.10 17.61 10.11
N ASN A 224 -4.18 18.07 9.47
CA ASN A 224 -5.05 17.22 8.66
C ASN A 224 -4.48 17.01 7.25
N PRO A 225 -5.10 16.17 6.40
CA PRO A 225 -4.62 15.90 5.04
C PRO A 225 -4.53 17.15 4.16
N GLN A 226 -5.33 18.18 4.43
CA GLN A 226 -5.32 19.45 3.69
C GLN A 226 -4.29 20.45 4.23
N GLY A 227 -3.44 20.03 5.17
CA GLY A 227 -2.39 20.85 5.78
C GLY A 227 -2.91 21.91 6.77
N LYS A 228 -4.19 21.85 7.16
CA LYS A 228 -4.76 22.73 8.18
C LYS A 228 -4.53 22.14 9.57
N VAL A 229 -4.46 23.02 10.56
CA VAL A 229 -4.40 22.64 11.98
C VAL A 229 -5.65 21.84 12.34
N HIS A 230 -5.48 20.59 12.77
CA HIS A 230 -6.57 19.77 13.31
C HIS A 230 -6.71 19.97 14.82
N ARG A 231 -5.60 19.81 15.57
CA ARG A 231 -5.53 20.09 17.01
C ARG A 231 -4.09 20.27 17.51
N ILE A 232 -3.96 20.77 18.73
CA ILE A 232 -2.71 20.76 19.49
C ILE A 232 -2.55 19.40 20.19
N LEU A 233 -1.34 18.85 20.14
CA LEU A 233 -0.94 17.60 20.77
C LEU A 233 -0.44 17.87 22.19
N ARG A 234 -0.74 16.96 23.12
CA ARG A 234 -0.30 17.08 24.51
C ARG A 234 1.17 16.68 24.63
N GLN A 235 1.88 17.31 25.57
CA GLN A 235 3.20 16.83 25.97
C GLN A 235 3.10 15.39 26.47
N ASN A 236 4.06 14.56 26.08
CA ASN A 236 4.13 13.11 26.28
C ASN A 236 3.07 12.28 25.55
N GLU A 237 2.31 12.89 24.62
CA GLU A 237 1.42 12.13 23.74
C GLU A 237 2.24 11.28 22.76
N GLY A 238 1.89 10.00 22.64
CA GLY A 238 2.51 9.06 21.70
C GLY A 238 1.56 8.75 20.55
N LEU A 239 1.99 9.00 19.32
CA LEU A 239 1.21 8.68 18.12
C LEU A 239 1.89 7.56 17.34
N ARG A 240 1.09 6.65 16.76
CA ARG A 240 1.60 5.66 15.79
C ARG A 240 2.06 6.36 14.53
N VAL A 241 3.18 5.90 13.96
CA VAL A 241 3.76 6.43 12.73
C VAL A 241 3.72 5.35 11.67
N TYR A 242 3.14 5.68 10.52
CA TYR A 242 3.00 4.78 9.38
C TYR A 242 4.04 5.04 8.30
N GLU A 243 4.57 6.26 8.23
CA GLU A 243 5.60 6.67 7.29
C GLU A 243 6.43 7.81 7.88
N VAL A 244 7.74 7.81 7.62
CA VAL A 244 8.63 8.92 7.97
C VAL A 244 9.03 9.62 6.67
N GLN A 245 8.63 10.88 6.51
CA GLN A 245 9.01 11.73 5.37
C GLN A 245 10.10 12.70 5.80
N ASN A 246 10.64 13.51 4.88
CA ASN A 246 11.77 14.40 5.19
C ASN A 246 11.44 15.38 6.34
N ASP A 247 10.28 16.02 6.30
CA ASP A 247 9.87 17.11 7.19
C ASP A 247 8.76 16.72 8.19
N ARG A 248 8.16 15.53 8.07
CA ARG A 248 6.99 15.12 8.87
C ARG A 248 6.93 13.62 9.18
N TYR A 249 6.09 13.27 10.14
CA TYR A 249 5.68 11.91 10.46
C TYR A 249 4.21 11.73 10.07
N GLN A 250 3.91 10.72 9.25
CA GLN A 250 2.54 10.36 8.89
C GLN A 250 1.95 9.51 10.02
N VAL A 251 0.91 10.01 10.69
CA VAL A 251 0.28 9.34 11.85
C VAL A 251 -1.06 8.67 11.50
N GLY A 252 -1.37 8.64 10.21
CA GLY A 252 -2.50 7.93 9.63
C GLY A 252 -3.72 8.81 9.38
N GLY A 253 -4.57 8.40 8.46
CA GLY A 253 -5.72 9.17 7.97
C GLY A 253 -5.29 10.39 7.16
N GLY A 254 -4.00 10.44 6.78
CA GLY A 254 -3.35 11.59 6.14
C GLY A 254 -2.98 12.69 7.11
N TYR A 255 -3.21 12.45 8.40
CA TYR A 255 -2.74 13.34 9.43
C TYR A 255 -1.24 13.19 9.60
N TYR A 256 -0.60 14.30 9.91
CA TYR A 256 0.84 14.34 10.10
C TYR A 256 1.25 15.31 11.21
N VAL A 257 2.45 15.07 11.72
CA VAL A 257 3.14 15.95 12.69
C VAL A 257 4.46 16.39 12.08
N MET A 258 4.75 17.70 12.13
CA MET A 258 6.03 18.23 11.65
C MET A 258 7.18 17.76 12.52
N LYS A 259 8.31 17.41 11.90
CA LYS A 259 9.54 17.12 12.62
C LYS A 259 10.08 18.39 13.27
N SER A 260 10.39 18.29 14.54
CA SER A 260 11.03 19.36 15.30
C SER A 260 11.83 18.78 16.47
N LYS A 261 12.60 19.63 17.15
CA LYS A 261 13.27 19.27 18.41
C LYS A 261 12.30 18.78 19.49
N ASP A 262 11.02 19.11 19.37
CA ASP A 262 9.94 18.76 20.30
C ASP A 262 9.20 17.48 19.88
N THR A 263 9.70 16.76 18.88
CA THR A 263 9.21 15.43 18.49
C THR A 263 10.34 14.41 18.64
N LEU A 264 10.00 13.17 18.99
CA LEU A 264 10.95 12.07 19.09
C LEU A 264 10.36 10.82 18.46
N TYR A 265 10.90 10.41 17.32
CA TYR A 265 10.58 9.13 16.72
C TYR A 265 11.30 7.99 17.44
N TYR A 266 10.62 6.86 17.61
CA TYR A 266 11.20 5.60 18.08
C TYR A 266 10.45 4.42 17.45
N TYR A 267 11.15 3.31 17.26
CA TYR A 267 10.66 2.12 16.55
C TYR A 267 9.63 1.31 17.36
N GLY A 268 9.78 1.25 18.69
CA GLY A 268 8.85 0.53 19.57
C GLY A 268 9.37 0.44 20.99
N HIS A 269 8.77 -0.44 21.78
CA HIS A 269 9.24 -0.81 23.11
C HIS A 269 9.64 -2.28 23.15
N ILE A 270 10.69 -2.59 23.90
CA ILE A 270 11.06 -3.97 24.23
C ILE A 270 10.89 -4.22 25.72
N TYR A 271 10.57 -5.45 26.07
CA TYR A 271 10.46 -5.91 27.46
C TYR A 271 10.69 -7.43 27.54
N SER A 272 11.06 -7.92 28.72
CA SER A 272 11.09 -9.35 29.00
C SER A 272 9.68 -9.87 29.31
N ASN A 273 9.18 -10.83 28.52
CA ASN A 273 7.79 -11.30 28.52
C ASN A 273 7.52 -12.55 29.37
N GLU A 274 8.57 -13.19 29.91
CA GLU A 274 8.45 -14.50 30.54
C GLU A 274 8.67 -14.44 32.05
N LYS A 275 7.71 -15.00 32.80
CA LYS A 275 7.82 -15.19 34.25
C LYS A 275 8.82 -16.32 34.53
N GLY A 276 10.12 -16.01 34.56
CA GLY A 276 11.19 -16.97 34.86
C GLY A 276 12.57 -16.57 34.34
N TYR A 277 12.62 -15.78 33.27
CA TYR A 277 13.86 -15.16 32.81
C TYR A 277 14.11 -13.89 33.60
N LYS A 278 15.31 -13.79 34.18
CA LYS A 278 15.50 -12.84 35.27
C LYS A 278 15.57 -11.39 34.79
N TYR A 279 16.15 -11.08 33.62
CA TYR A 279 16.33 -9.69 33.21
C TYR A 279 16.45 -9.50 31.70
N MET A 280 16.05 -8.33 31.21
CA MET A 280 16.50 -7.82 29.90
C MET A 280 17.83 -7.06 30.08
N ALA A 281 18.91 -7.58 29.50
CA ALA A 281 20.24 -6.98 29.58
C ALA A 281 20.49 -5.94 28.47
N ILE A 282 20.92 -4.75 28.85
CA ILE A 282 21.42 -3.69 27.96
C ILE A 282 22.95 -3.71 27.99
N TYR A 283 23.55 -3.68 26.82
CA TYR A 283 25.00 -3.63 26.61
C TYR A 283 25.43 -2.25 26.11
N ASN A 284 26.64 -1.84 26.47
CA ASN A 284 27.27 -0.62 25.96
C ASN A 284 27.93 -0.86 24.58
N PRO A 285 28.46 0.17 23.89
CA PRO A 285 29.15 0.01 22.61
C PRO A 285 30.40 -0.91 22.65
N SER A 286 30.99 -1.09 23.83
CA SER A 286 32.14 -1.99 24.06
C SER A 286 31.73 -3.44 24.34
N ASN A 287 30.44 -3.78 24.20
CA ASN A 287 29.86 -5.09 24.47
C ASN A 287 29.93 -5.53 25.94
N GLU A 288 30.02 -4.58 26.87
CA GLU A 288 29.96 -4.84 28.30
C GLU A 288 28.53 -4.66 28.81
N LEU A 289 28.15 -5.45 29.82
CA LEU A 289 26.85 -5.31 30.48
C LEU A 289 26.75 -3.92 31.13
N PHE A 290 25.78 -3.12 30.70
CA PHE A 290 25.50 -1.80 31.26
C PHE A 290 24.43 -1.85 32.35
N LYS A 291 23.29 -2.49 32.05
CA LYS A 291 22.14 -2.52 32.97
C LYS A 291 21.22 -3.71 32.71
N ASN A 292 20.62 -4.21 33.78
CA ASN A 292 19.52 -5.18 33.74
C ASN A 292 18.17 -4.48 34.00
N PHE A 293 17.14 -4.91 33.28
CA PHE A 293 15.75 -4.49 33.45
C PHE A 293 14.93 -5.65 34.00
N GLU A 294 14.09 -5.38 34.99
CA GLU A 294 13.17 -6.38 35.56
C GLU A 294 12.17 -6.87 34.50
N PRO A 295 11.55 -8.05 34.67
CA PRO A 295 10.47 -8.52 33.80
C PRO A 295 9.37 -7.47 33.62
N MET A 296 8.82 -7.36 32.41
CA MET A 296 7.83 -6.35 32.00
C MET A 296 8.30 -4.88 32.02
N GLN A 297 9.51 -4.57 32.51
CA GLN A 297 10.05 -3.22 32.42
C GLN A 297 10.41 -2.91 30.96
N THR A 298 9.84 -1.83 30.42
CA THR A 298 10.01 -1.47 29.02
C THR A 298 11.23 -0.59 28.79
N SER A 299 11.87 -0.77 27.63
CA SER A 299 12.86 0.16 27.08
C SER A 299 12.46 0.57 25.67
N ARG A 300 12.71 1.84 25.30
CA ARG A 300 12.45 2.31 23.93
C ARG A 300 13.52 1.78 22.99
N VAL A 301 13.10 1.37 21.80
CA VAL A 301 13.98 1.00 20.70
C VAL A 301 13.90 2.09 19.64
N TYR A 302 15.04 2.60 19.19
CA TYR A 302 15.15 3.62 18.14
C TYR A 302 15.37 3.02 16.75
N GLY A 303 15.78 1.76 16.69
CA GLY A 303 15.95 1.01 15.45
C GLY A 303 16.50 -0.38 15.70
N ILE A 304 16.64 -1.15 14.62
CA ILE A 304 17.31 -2.44 14.61
C ILE A 304 18.61 -2.25 13.82
N THR A 305 19.74 -2.67 14.38
CA THR A 305 21.03 -2.59 13.68
C THR A 305 21.12 -3.61 12.56
N GLU A 306 22.12 -3.49 11.68
CA GLU A 306 22.40 -4.49 10.63
C GLU A 306 22.65 -5.90 11.20
N ARG A 307 23.10 -5.99 12.45
CA ARG A 307 23.30 -7.26 13.18
C ARG A 307 22.05 -7.77 13.89
N GLY A 308 20.89 -7.15 13.67
CA GLY A 308 19.64 -7.50 14.32
C GLY A 308 19.51 -7.04 15.78
N LEU A 309 20.42 -6.20 16.29
CA LEU A 309 20.39 -5.74 17.70
C LEU A 309 19.35 -4.63 17.88
N TYR A 310 18.64 -4.63 19.01
CA TYR A 310 17.71 -3.55 19.35
C TYR A 310 18.49 -2.34 19.87
N ASN A 311 18.56 -1.26 19.10
CA ASN A 311 19.22 -0.01 19.52
C ASN A 311 18.34 0.76 20.50
N VAL A 312 18.83 0.96 21.73
CA VAL A 312 18.09 1.67 22.80
C VAL A 312 18.61 3.09 23.04
N GLY A 313 19.44 3.61 22.13
CA GLY A 313 19.95 4.98 22.11
C GLY A 313 21.39 5.09 22.59
N GLY A 314 22.13 6.12 22.14
CA GLY A 314 23.50 6.39 22.61
C GLY A 314 24.52 5.28 22.31
N GLY A 315 24.23 4.40 21.34
CA GLY A 315 25.06 3.23 21.02
C GLY A 315 24.81 2.00 21.91
N TYR A 316 23.93 2.11 22.91
CA TYR A 316 23.51 0.97 23.73
C TYR A 316 22.54 0.07 22.97
N TYR A 317 22.55 -1.22 23.29
CA TYR A 317 21.67 -2.19 22.64
C TYR A 317 21.21 -3.34 23.53
N VAL A 318 20.15 -4.00 23.09
CA VAL A 318 19.68 -5.28 23.63
C VAL A 318 19.85 -6.35 22.56
N ILE A 319 20.37 -7.51 22.95
CA ILE A 319 20.46 -8.69 22.10
C ILE A 319 19.08 -9.35 22.05
N PRO A 320 18.48 -9.60 20.86
CA PRO A 320 17.21 -10.30 20.78
C PRO A 320 17.32 -11.71 21.38
N ALA A 321 16.32 -12.10 22.14
CA ALA A 321 16.19 -13.45 22.72
C ALA A 321 14.72 -13.85 22.75
N SER A 322 14.43 -15.15 22.94
CA SER A 322 13.06 -15.69 22.96
C SER A 322 12.16 -15.03 24.00
N HIS A 323 12.72 -14.59 25.12
CA HIS A 323 12.01 -13.91 26.20
C HIS A 323 11.89 -12.39 25.99
N ILE A 324 12.46 -11.81 24.93
CA ILE A 324 12.36 -10.38 24.64
C ILE A 324 11.30 -10.14 23.58
N SER A 325 10.20 -9.50 23.99
CA SER A 325 9.16 -9.05 23.08
C SER A 325 9.42 -7.63 22.60
N LEU A 326 9.14 -7.38 21.32
CA LEU A 326 9.07 -6.05 20.74
C LEU A 326 7.60 -5.70 20.48
N GLU A 327 7.11 -4.69 21.18
CA GLU A 327 5.83 -4.05 20.89
C GLU A 327 6.09 -2.79 20.07
N ARG A 328 5.69 -2.82 18.80
CA ARG A 328 5.75 -1.63 17.95
C ARG A 328 4.68 -0.63 18.36
#